data_AF-A0A086KFL8-F1
#
_entry.id   AF-A0A086KFL8-F1
#
_cell.length_a   1.000
_cell.length_b   1.000
_cell.length_c   1.000
_cell.angle_alpha   90.00
_cell.angle_beta   90.00
_cell.angle_gamma   90.00
#
_symmetry.space_group_name_H-M   'P 1'
#
loop_
_entity.id
_entity.type
_entity.pdbx_description
1 polymer ?
#
loop_
_entity_poly.entity_id
_entity_poly.type
_entity_poly.pdbx_seq_one_letter_code
_entity_poly.pdbx_strand_id
1 'polypeptide(L)'
;MAKGKRRGGRRHKRTTASAADASGEGELPEGSEGEVEDQGEDAISLSGRAPATCSARKPEKAIKRRRDEDSESPAAVHEDALVDPEASPVVPSDGGCLKVDKQKSKGKRSVDGYVEYLTHIKEVIDQRAFKSDEEWQTFVAATAEEVGSKTPLVLTDQRCSKVVEKIIGLLAGFLSSSGASRREQQKQNIHAFLLLLRKLSGSAGQLAVHANGSHVLQTLFGALPCVLDAERRLREEGDEEAAQSVEDLTLYSLHAIESEQGGWISLMTHSCGSHVFRAVVRAAAGIYSLPSVDELGRRKPRKRRQETAETLPDTSLAGDGTGGSNGTRGTGAQRFPSPPSLQALLQRIAKSVAAAVSANPYSLLFDVYASPALQLLLHVTASAPQFE
;
A
#
# COMPACT_ATOMS: atom_id res chain seq x y z
N MET A 1 -60.29 10.74 29.84
CA MET A 1 -59.68 9.87 28.82
C MET A 1 -58.32 9.40 29.32
N ALA A 2 -58.02 8.12 29.11
CA ALA A 2 -57.12 7.30 29.90
C ALA A 2 -55.67 7.24 29.39
N LYS A 3 -54.75 6.99 30.34
CA LYS A 3 -53.55 6.10 30.36
C LYS A 3 -52.64 6.09 29.11
N GLY A 4 -51.32 6.10 29.18
CA GLY A 4 -50.39 5.79 30.27
C GLY A 4 -49.03 5.43 29.66
N LYS A 5 -47.96 5.70 30.42
CA LYS A 5 -46.56 5.33 30.12
C LYS A 5 -46.40 3.83 29.83
N ARG A 6 -45.55 3.47 28.86
CA ARG A 6 -44.88 2.15 28.82
C ARG A 6 -43.38 2.27 28.60
N ARG A 7 -42.66 1.62 29.52
CA ARG A 7 -41.24 1.27 29.56
C ARG A 7 -40.96 0.01 28.75
N GLY A 8 -39.69 -0.22 28.43
CA GLY A 8 -39.07 -1.55 28.25
C GLY A 8 -38.72 -1.88 26.79
N GLY A 9 -37.59 -2.52 26.46
CA GLY A 9 -36.68 -3.26 27.32
C GLY A 9 -35.35 -3.60 26.64
N ARG A 10 -34.36 -3.82 27.50
CA ARG A 10 -32.99 -4.23 27.22
C ARG A 10 -33.01 -5.77 27.09
N ARG A 11 -32.57 -6.32 25.96
CA ARG A 11 -32.54 -7.78 25.73
C ARG A 11 -31.15 -8.33 26.09
N HIS A 12 -31.07 -9.09 27.16
CA HIS A 12 -29.94 -9.97 27.48
C HIS A 12 -30.00 -11.22 26.59
N LYS A 13 -28.87 -11.59 25.98
CA LYS A 13 -28.70 -12.84 25.24
C LYS A 13 -28.23 -13.92 26.22
N ARG A 14 -29.03 -15.00 26.28
CA ARG A 14 -28.87 -16.18 27.13
C ARG A 14 -27.79 -17.09 26.53
N THR A 15 -26.80 -17.47 27.32
CA THR A 15 -25.91 -18.62 27.08
C THR A 15 -26.59 -19.88 27.61
N THR A 16 -26.69 -20.91 26.78
CA THR A 16 -27.10 -22.25 27.19
C THR A 16 -25.90 -23.17 27.06
N ALA A 17 -25.38 -23.60 28.20
CA ALA A 17 -24.53 -24.78 28.33
C ALA A 17 -25.44 -26.00 28.49
N SER A 18 -25.15 -27.09 27.78
CA SER A 18 -25.70 -28.42 28.05
C SER A 18 -24.54 -29.36 28.37
N ALA A 19 -24.66 -30.06 29.50
CA ALA A 19 -23.75 -31.13 29.92
C ALA A 19 -24.54 -32.42 30.14
N ALA A 20 -23.83 -33.53 29.84
CA ALA A 20 -23.91 -34.90 30.36
C ALA A 20 -25.16 -35.78 30.11
N ASP A 21 -24.95 -36.93 29.46
CA ASP A 21 -24.83 -38.29 30.05
C ASP A 21 -24.45 -39.27 28.90
N ALA A 22 -23.47 -40.18 28.94
CA ALA A 22 -23.00 -41.23 29.86
C ALA A 22 -23.43 -42.65 29.42
N SER A 23 -22.54 -43.64 29.66
CA SER A 23 -22.54 -45.08 29.33
C SER A 23 -22.04 -45.46 27.92
N GLY A 24 -21.13 -46.41 27.71
CA GLY A 24 -20.38 -47.33 28.59
C GLY A 24 -19.50 -48.28 27.75
N GLU A 25 -18.59 -48.99 28.44
CA GLU A 25 -17.84 -50.20 28.01
C GLU A 25 -16.74 -49.99 26.93
N GLY A 26 -15.52 -50.53 26.98
CA GLY A 26 -14.83 -51.48 27.85
C GLY A 26 -13.41 -51.75 27.26
N GLU A 27 -12.59 -52.47 28.04
CA GLU A 27 -11.33 -53.15 27.69
C GLU A 27 -9.98 -52.40 27.61
N LEU A 28 -9.08 -52.84 28.50
CA LEU A 28 -7.61 -52.74 28.50
C LEU A 28 -7.03 -53.81 27.52
N PRO A 29 -5.74 -53.75 27.08
CA PRO A 29 -4.61 -54.20 27.93
C PRO A 29 -3.24 -53.47 27.75
N GLU A 30 -2.49 -53.49 28.86
CA GLU A 30 -1.07 -53.86 29.08
C GLU A 30 0.16 -53.16 28.40
N GLY A 31 1.15 -52.91 29.27
CA GLY A 31 2.61 -52.93 29.01
C GLY A 31 3.20 -51.59 28.56
N SER A 32 4.28 -51.04 29.10
CA SER A 32 5.48 -51.61 29.70
C SER A 32 6.20 -50.54 30.52
N GLU A 33 6.72 -50.96 31.66
CA GLU A 33 7.59 -50.23 32.59
C GLU A 33 8.97 -49.95 32.00
N GLY A 34 9.70 -49.01 32.60
CA GLY A 34 11.09 -48.70 32.28
C GLY A 34 11.61 -47.49 33.05
N GLU A 35 11.76 -47.63 34.37
CA GLU A 35 12.60 -46.76 35.22
C GLU A 35 14.09 -47.05 34.96
N VAL A 36 14.93 -46.02 34.90
CA VAL A 36 16.31 -46.05 35.38
C VAL A 36 16.70 -44.62 35.87
N GLU A 37 16.88 -44.49 37.19
CA GLU A 37 17.66 -43.44 37.87
C GLU A 37 19.15 -43.58 37.45
N ASP A 38 20.01 -42.56 37.43
CA ASP A 38 20.60 -41.98 38.64
C ASP A 38 21.87 -41.16 38.28
N GLN A 39 22.18 -40.16 39.12
CA GLN A 39 23.49 -39.52 39.44
C GLN A 39 24.42 -38.98 38.31
N GLY A 40 25.05 -37.81 38.42
CA GLY A 40 25.20 -36.87 39.52
C GLY A 40 26.09 -35.68 39.12
N GLU A 41 26.03 -34.62 39.94
CA GLU A 41 27.10 -33.69 40.36
C GLU A 41 27.96 -33.02 39.25
N ASP A 42 28.02 -31.70 39.12
CA ASP A 42 28.73 -30.85 40.08
C ASP A 42 28.34 -29.37 40.01
N ALA A 43 28.46 -28.74 41.17
CA ALA A 43 28.25 -27.33 41.44
C ALA A 43 29.38 -26.44 40.86
N ILE A 44 29.06 -25.19 40.56
CA ILE A 44 29.85 -24.01 41.02
C ILE A 44 28.90 -22.81 41.11
N SER A 45 28.81 -22.31 42.34
CA SER A 45 28.20 -21.03 42.70
C SER A 45 29.05 -19.86 42.22
N LEU A 46 28.44 -18.72 41.91
CA LEU A 46 28.91 -17.39 42.35
C LEU A 46 27.85 -16.31 42.03
N SER A 47 27.26 -15.75 43.09
CA SER A 47 27.09 -14.31 43.33
C SER A 47 26.71 -13.42 42.12
N GLY A 48 25.52 -12.82 42.00
CA GLY A 48 24.78 -12.10 43.02
C GLY A 48 24.62 -10.63 42.60
N ARG A 49 23.41 -10.18 42.22
CA ARG A 49 22.90 -8.82 42.50
C ARG A 49 21.42 -8.70 42.09
N ALA A 50 20.59 -8.40 43.08
CA ALA A 50 19.17 -8.06 42.94
C ALA A 50 18.98 -6.60 42.44
N PRO A 51 17.77 -6.23 41.98
CA PRO A 51 17.54 -5.09 41.09
C PRO A 51 17.19 -3.81 41.86
N ALA A 52 17.65 -2.66 41.35
CA ALA A 52 17.18 -1.36 41.82
C ALA A 52 15.91 -0.96 41.04
N THR A 53 14.77 -1.11 41.71
CA THR A 53 13.49 -0.53 41.31
C THR A 53 13.55 0.99 41.46
N CYS A 54 13.33 1.74 40.37
CA CYS A 54 13.14 3.18 40.45
C CYS A 54 11.69 3.55 40.12
N SER A 55 11.10 4.24 41.07
CA SER A 55 9.69 4.56 41.24
C SER A 55 9.12 5.44 40.12
N ALA A 56 7.91 5.09 39.70
CA ALA A 56 7.02 5.91 38.91
C ALA A 56 6.78 7.29 39.55
N ARG A 57 6.97 8.36 38.77
CA ARG A 57 6.43 9.70 39.06
C ARG A 57 5.28 9.99 38.10
N LYS A 58 4.12 10.32 38.69
CA LYS A 58 2.92 10.81 38.00
C LYS A 58 3.20 12.19 37.38
N PRO A 59 2.75 12.49 36.16
CA PRO A 59 2.72 13.86 35.66
C PRO A 59 1.47 14.61 36.16
N GLU A 60 1.71 15.77 36.79
CA GLU A 60 0.70 16.76 37.15
C GLU A 60 0.11 17.46 35.92
N LYS A 61 -1.17 17.85 36.06
CA LYS A 61 -1.96 18.61 35.10
C LYS A 61 -1.55 20.09 35.14
N ALA A 62 -1.24 20.67 33.98
CA ALA A 62 -1.27 22.13 33.75
C ALA A 62 -2.00 22.37 32.41
N ILE A 63 -3.28 22.76 32.46
CA ILE A 63 -3.79 24.15 32.39
C ILE A 63 -3.51 24.83 31.04
N LYS A 64 -4.48 24.60 30.15
CA LYS A 64 -5.10 25.50 29.18
C LYS A 64 -4.74 27.00 29.35
N ARG A 65 -4.03 27.58 28.37
CA ARG A 65 -4.13 29.01 28.04
C ARG A 65 -4.33 29.18 26.54
N ARG A 66 -5.47 29.81 26.22
CA ARG A 66 -5.79 30.42 24.93
C ARG A 66 -4.91 31.65 24.75
N ARG A 67 -4.47 31.91 23.52
CA ARG A 67 -4.10 33.26 23.08
C ARG A 67 -4.55 33.41 21.63
N ASP A 68 -5.71 34.06 21.51
CA ASP A 68 -6.09 34.82 20.33
C ASP A 68 -5.30 36.14 20.38
N GLU A 69 -4.81 36.60 19.23
CA GLU A 69 -4.78 38.01 18.79
C GLU A 69 -3.87 38.15 17.55
N ASP A 70 -4.55 38.20 16.40
CA ASP A 70 -4.45 39.22 15.35
C ASP A 70 -3.32 40.26 15.43
N SER A 71 -2.57 40.39 14.33
CA SER A 71 -1.90 41.62 13.86
C SER A 71 -1.49 41.38 12.41
N GLU A 72 -2.35 41.74 11.46
CA GLU A 72 -2.22 42.92 10.59
C GLU A 72 -0.92 43.00 9.78
N SER A 73 -1.08 42.80 8.47
CA SER A 73 -0.15 43.17 7.41
C SER A 73 -0.18 44.68 7.15
N PRO A 74 0.90 45.29 6.64
CA PRO A 74 0.77 46.50 5.83
C PRO A 74 1.09 46.20 4.36
N ALA A 75 0.23 46.73 3.50
CA ALA A 75 0.41 46.88 2.07
C ALA A 75 0.80 48.34 1.71
N ALA A 76 1.15 48.53 0.43
CA ALA A 76 1.54 49.76 -0.29
C ALA A 76 3.05 50.06 -0.23
N VAL A 77 3.74 50.40 -1.33
CA VAL A 77 3.45 51.54 -2.22
C VAL A 77 3.87 51.27 -3.69
N HIS A 78 3.03 51.77 -4.59
CA HIS A 78 3.15 51.97 -6.03
C HIS A 78 4.27 52.98 -6.39
N GLU A 79 5.05 52.75 -7.45
CA GLU A 79 5.50 53.84 -8.33
C GLU A 79 5.44 53.40 -9.79
N ASP A 80 4.66 54.17 -10.55
CA ASP A 80 4.55 54.18 -12.00
C ASP A 80 5.71 54.97 -12.62
N ALA A 81 6.22 54.52 -13.76
CA ALA A 81 6.79 55.42 -14.77
C ALA A 81 6.56 54.85 -16.19
N LEU A 82 5.84 55.66 -16.96
CA LEU A 82 5.40 55.54 -18.35
C LEU A 82 6.56 55.50 -19.34
N VAL A 83 6.40 54.82 -20.50
CA VAL A 83 6.58 55.36 -21.88
C VAL A 83 5.95 54.37 -22.88
N ASP A 84 5.04 54.89 -23.72
CA ASP A 84 4.52 54.43 -25.02
C ASP A 84 4.63 55.66 -25.96
N PRO A 85 4.40 55.68 -27.31
CA PRO A 85 3.77 54.68 -28.19
C PRO A 85 4.33 54.62 -29.65
N GLU A 86 3.54 53.98 -30.55
CA GLU A 86 3.50 54.02 -32.05
C GLU A 86 3.91 52.71 -32.75
N ALA A 87 3.23 52.16 -33.76
CA ALA A 87 1.98 52.48 -34.46
C ALA A 87 1.46 51.23 -35.20
N SER A 88 0.14 51.13 -35.37
CA SER A 88 -0.54 50.18 -36.29
C SER A 88 -0.73 50.79 -37.69
N PRO A 89 -1.09 49.99 -38.71
CA PRO A 89 -2.37 50.26 -39.39
C PRO A 89 -3.19 49.03 -39.88
N VAL A 90 -4.46 49.01 -39.45
CA VAL A 90 -5.75 48.92 -40.19
C VAL A 90 -5.90 48.06 -41.49
N VAL A 91 -6.63 46.92 -41.33
CA VAL A 91 -7.81 46.29 -42.04
C VAL A 91 -7.92 46.25 -43.60
N PRO A 92 -8.57 45.22 -44.21
CA PRO A 92 -10.04 45.21 -44.30
C PRO A 92 -10.74 43.86 -44.02
N SER A 93 -11.96 44.02 -43.55
CA SER A 93 -13.02 43.05 -43.25
C SER A 93 -13.61 42.47 -44.54
N ASP A 94 -13.81 41.15 -44.61
CA ASP A 94 -14.77 40.57 -45.56
C ASP A 94 -15.53 39.38 -44.92
N GLY A 95 -16.81 39.31 -45.26
CA GLY A 95 -17.84 38.55 -44.57
C GLY A 95 -17.87 37.06 -44.90
N GLY A 96 -18.33 36.28 -43.92
CA GLY A 96 -18.58 34.84 -44.11
C GLY A 96 -19.28 34.24 -42.89
N CYS A 97 -20.56 34.55 -42.71
CA CYS A 97 -21.43 33.88 -41.76
C CYS A 97 -21.71 32.44 -42.24
N LEU A 98 -20.84 31.50 -41.87
CA LEU A 98 -21.12 30.07 -41.99
C LEU A 98 -21.76 29.59 -40.70
N LYS A 99 -23.05 29.27 -40.79
CA LYS A 99 -23.81 28.52 -39.80
C LYS A 99 -23.12 27.18 -39.57
N VAL A 100 -22.33 27.07 -38.52
CA VAL A 100 -21.94 25.77 -37.99
C VAL A 100 -23.18 25.21 -37.31
N ASP A 101 -23.81 24.25 -37.97
CA ASP A 101 -24.85 23.43 -37.39
C ASP A 101 -24.40 22.94 -36.01
N LYS A 102 -25.22 23.24 -35.00
CA LYS A 102 -25.12 22.65 -33.67
C LYS A 102 -25.34 21.14 -33.80
N GLN A 103 -24.28 20.43 -34.16
CA GLN A 103 -24.19 19.01 -33.96
C GLN A 103 -24.16 18.82 -32.44
N LYS A 104 -25.32 18.46 -31.88
CA LYS A 104 -25.50 18.04 -30.49
C LYS A 104 -24.38 17.05 -30.16
N SER A 105 -23.39 17.49 -29.39
CA SER A 105 -22.39 16.65 -28.76
C SER A 105 -23.09 15.79 -27.70
N LYS A 106 -23.75 14.73 -28.15
CA LYS A 106 -24.10 13.59 -27.30
C LYS A 106 -22.78 12.95 -26.87
N GLY A 107 -22.46 13.06 -25.58
CA GLY A 107 -21.42 12.21 -24.99
C GLY A 107 -20.44 12.87 -24.04
N LYS A 108 -20.77 14.00 -23.40
CA LYS A 108 -20.09 14.35 -22.15
C LYS A 108 -20.62 13.39 -21.07
N ARG A 109 -20.12 12.14 -21.01
CA ARG A 109 -20.26 11.34 -19.80
C ARG A 109 -19.64 12.20 -18.71
N SER A 110 -20.47 12.70 -17.79
CA SER A 110 -19.99 13.47 -16.65
C SER A 110 -18.96 12.63 -15.91
N VAL A 111 -17.98 13.30 -15.28
CA VAL A 111 -17.04 12.66 -14.36
C VAL A 111 -17.79 11.80 -13.35
N ASP A 112 -18.99 12.24 -12.94
CA ASP A 112 -19.91 11.50 -12.06
C ASP A 112 -20.32 10.12 -12.60
N GLY A 113 -20.68 10.01 -13.87
CA GLY A 113 -21.07 8.72 -14.46
C GLY A 113 -19.94 7.69 -14.47
N TYR A 114 -18.69 8.15 -14.50
CA TYR A 114 -17.53 7.26 -14.41
C TYR A 114 -17.26 6.79 -12.97
N VAL A 115 -17.41 7.69 -12.00
CA VAL A 115 -17.28 7.33 -10.58
C VAL A 115 -18.37 6.32 -10.17
N GLU A 116 -19.59 6.49 -10.69
CA GLU A 116 -20.70 5.53 -10.50
C GLU A 116 -20.36 4.16 -11.07
N TYR A 117 -19.84 4.11 -12.30
CA TYR A 117 -19.39 2.86 -12.93
C TYR A 117 -18.34 2.13 -12.10
N LEU A 118 -17.29 2.82 -11.63
CA LEU A 118 -16.26 2.20 -10.79
C LEU A 118 -16.80 1.77 -9.42
N THR A 119 -17.71 2.56 -8.84
CA THR A 119 -18.36 2.19 -7.58
C THR A 119 -19.17 0.90 -7.74
N HIS A 120 -19.90 0.78 -8.85
CA HIS A 120 -20.64 -0.44 -9.17
C HIS A 120 -19.72 -1.64 -9.39
N ILE A 121 -18.59 -1.48 -10.09
CA ILE A 121 -17.56 -2.53 -10.22
C ILE A 121 -17.11 -3.03 -8.85
N LYS A 122 -16.84 -2.09 -7.93
CA LYS A 122 -16.40 -2.46 -6.58
C LYS A 122 -17.45 -3.31 -5.86
N GLU A 123 -18.73 -2.99 -6.00
CA GLU A 123 -19.82 -3.78 -5.44
C GLU A 123 -19.87 -5.18 -6.04
N VAL A 124 -19.73 -5.31 -7.37
CA VAL A 124 -19.69 -6.61 -8.07
C VAL A 124 -18.51 -7.45 -7.57
N ILE A 125 -17.33 -6.84 -7.44
CA ILE A 125 -16.12 -7.49 -6.89
C ILE A 125 -16.36 -7.96 -5.45
N ASP A 126 -16.94 -7.12 -4.60
CA ASP A 126 -17.15 -7.42 -3.17
C ASP A 126 -18.26 -8.47 -2.95
N GLN A 127 -19.27 -8.53 -3.82
CA GLN A 127 -20.34 -9.54 -3.76
C GLN A 127 -19.84 -10.95 -4.11
N ARG A 128 -18.79 -11.04 -4.94
CA ARG A 128 -18.21 -12.30 -5.44
C ARG A 128 -19.27 -13.30 -5.94
N ALA A 129 -20.33 -12.79 -6.59
CA ALA A 129 -21.43 -13.60 -7.11
C ALA A 129 -21.10 -14.23 -8.48
N PHE A 130 -19.92 -14.85 -8.59
CA PHE A 130 -19.42 -15.52 -9.78
C PHE A 130 -19.63 -17.03 -9.67
N LYS A 131 -19.78 -17.72 -10.80
CA LYS A 131 -20.00 -19.17 -10.83
C LYS A 131 -18.73 -19.94 -10.49
N SER A 132 -17.56 -19.36 -10.78
CA SER A 132 -16.27 -19.94 -10.47
C SER A 132 -15.21 -18.87 -10.19
N ASP A 133 -14.09 -19.31 -9.59
CA ASP A 133 -12.95 -18.43 -9.33
C ASP A 133 -12.27 -17.99 -10.63
N GLU A 134 -12.31 -18.80 -11.69
CA GLU A 134 -11.81 -18.41 -13.01
C GLU A 134 -12.65 -17.28 -13.61
N GLU A 135 -13.99 -17.38 -13.58
CA GLU A 135 -14.88 -16.32 -14.07
C GLU A 135 -14.63 -15.01 -13.31
N TRP A 136 -14.42 -15.10 -12.00
CA TRP A 136 -14.06 -13.94 -11.18
C TRP A 136 -12.72 -13.32 -11.58
N GLN A 137 -11.69 -14.14 -11.79
CA GLN A 137 -10.37 -13.70 -12.24
C GLN A 137 -10.44 -13.02 -13.61
N THR A 138 -11.11 -13.65 -14.58
CA THR A 138 -11.31 -13.09 -15.92
C THR A 138 -12.04 -11.75 -15.85
N PHE A 139 -13.08 -11.64 -15.02
CA PHE A 139 -13.80 -10.38 -14.82
C PHE A 139 -12.89 -9.27 -14.28
N VAL A 140 -12.06 -9.56 -13.27
CA VAL A 140 -11.14 -8.58 -12.68
C VAL A 140 -10.06 -8.17 -13.68
N ALA A 141 -9.49 -9.11 -14.43
CA ALA A 141 -8.50 -8.82 -15.47
C ALA A 141 -9.08 -7.94 -16.58
N ALA A 142 -10.25 -8.29 -17.12
CA ALA A 142 -10.93 -7.49 -18.13
C ALA A 142 -11.28 -6.07 -17.62
N THR A 143 -11.70 -5.97 -16.36
CA THR A 143 -11.97 -4.68 -15.72
C THR A 143 -10.70 -3.84 -15.59
N ALA A 144 -9.59 -4.44 -15.17
CA ALA A 144 -8.30 -3.78 -15.09
C ALA A 144 -7.80 -3.30 -16.46
N GLU A 145 -7.98 -4.11 -17.51
CA GLU A 145 -7.68 -3.74 -18.90
C GLU A 145 -8.53 -2.53 -19.36
N GLU A 146 -9.83 -2.53 -19.07
CA GLU A 146 -10.72 -1.40 -19.39
C GLU A 146 -10.32 -0.12 -18.66
N VAL A 147 -10.00 -0.23 -17.37
CA VAL A 147 -9.52 0.90 -16.55
C VAL A 147 -8.17 1.42 -17.06
N GLY A 148 -7.23 0.54 -17.39
CA GLY A 148 -5.90 0.92 -17.88
C GLY A 148 -5.91 1.53 -19.28
N SER A 149 -6.78 1.07 -20.17
CA SER A 149 -6.77 1.44 -21.59
C SER A 149 -7.74 2.57 -21.97
N LYS A 150 -8.97 2.55 -21.46
CA LYS A 150 -10.08 3.37 -21.98
C LYS A 150 -10.50 4.50 -21.06
N THR A 151 -10.02 4.50 -19.83
CA THR A 151 -10.51 5.40 -18.80
C THR A 151 -9.53 6.56 -18.53
N PRO A 152 -10.00 7.82 -18.42
CA PRO A 152 -9.28 8.85 -17.68
C PRO A 152 -9.29 8.52 -16.18
N LEU A 153 -8.26 7.79 -15.75
CA LEU A 153 -8.17 7.23 -14.41
C LEU A 153 -8.23 8.37 -13.37
N VAL A 154 -9.34 8.48 -12.63
CA VAL A 154 -9.53 9.49 -11.56
C VAL A 154 -8.85 9.02 -10.27
N LEU A 155 -7.52 8.86 -10.35
CA LEU A 155 -6.66 8.32 -9.28
C LEU A 155 -6.62 9.20 -8.03
N THR A 156 -7.02 10.45 -8.20
CA THR A 156 -7.10 11.46 -7.14
C THR A 156 -8.48 11.48 -6.48
N ASP A 157 -9.50 10.84 -7.05
CA ASP A 157 -10.80 10.69 -6.38
C ASP A 157 -10.74 9.61 -5.29
N GLN A 158 -11.35 9.91 -4.15
CA GLN A 158 -11.31 9.06 -2.97
C GLN A 158 -12.00 7.70 -3.18
N ARG A 159 -13.07 7.64 -3.99
CA ARG A 159 -13.80 6.40 -4.28
C ARG A 159 -13.07 5.61 -5.34
N CYS A 160 -12.71 6.25 -6.45
CA CYS A 160 -12.04 5.60 -7.57
C CYS A 160 -10.67 5.01 -7.18
N SER A 161 -9.84 5.74 -6.43
CA SER A 161 -8.56 5.24 -5.93
C SER A 161 -8.70 3.90 -5.18
N LYS A 162 -9.74 3.77 -4.34
CA LYS A 162 -10.01 2.55 -3.57
C LYS A 162 -10.41 1.36 -4.45
N VAL A 163 -11.10 1.60 -5.56
CA VAL A 163 -11.41 0.56 -6.54
C VAL A 163 -10.14 0.08 -7.23
N VAL A 164 -9.27 1.02 -7.64
CA VAL A 164 -8.00 0.69 -8.29
C VAL A 164 -7.07 -0.07 -7.34
N GLU A 165 -6.97 0.34 -6.07
CA GLU A 165 -6.23 -0.40 -5.04
C GLU A 165 -6.74 -1.85 -4.92
N LYS A 166 -8.07 -2.05 -4.91
CA LYS A 166 -8.68 -3.38 -4.84
C LYS A 166 -8.36 -4.22 -6.07
N ILE A 167 -8.45 -3.65 -7.27
CA ILE A 167 -8.14 -4.34 -8.53
C ILE A 167 -6.66 -4.77 -8.55
N ILE A 168 -5.73 -3.87 -8.23
CA ILE A 168 -4.30 -4.18 -8.17
C ILE A 168 -4.03 -5.33 -7.19
N GLY A 169 -4.62 -5.27 -5.99
CA GLY A 169 -4.44 -6.32 -4.99
C GLY A 169 -5.02 -7.67 -5.39
N LEU A 170 -6.14 -7.68 -6.11
CA LEU A 170 -6.72 -8.91 -6.65
C LEU A 170 -5.80 -9.54 -7.70
N LEU A 171 -5.33 -8.75 -8.68
CA LEU A 171 -4.38 -9.22 -9.69
C LEU A 171 -3.12 -9.82 -9.03
N ALA A 172 -2.54 -9.11 -8.06
CA ALA A 172 -1.40 -9.59 -7.29
C ALA A 172 -1.71 -10.88 -6.50
N GLY A 173 -2.89 -10.96 -5.89
CA GLY A 173 -3.35 -12.13 -5.17
C GLY A 173 -3.53 -13.36 -6.06
N PHE A 174 -4.04 -13.19 -7.27
CA PHE A 174 -4.18 -14.26 -8.26
C PHE A 174 -2.82 -14.79 -8.74
N LEU A 175 -1.82 -13.91 -8.84
CA LEU A 175 -0.44 -14.28 -9.21
C LEU A 175 0.32 -14.92 -8.05
N SER A 176 0.04 -14.52 -6.80
CA SER A 176 0.69 -15.06 -5.60
C SER A 176 0.14 -16.42 -5.17
N SER A 177 -1.10 -16.75 -5.56
CA SER A 177 -1.71 -18.04 -5.25
C SER A 177 -1.04 -19.13 -6.09
N SER A 178 -0.23 -19.97 -5.45
CA SER A 178 0.51 -21.10 -6.06
C SER A 178 -0.39 -22.25 -6.57
N GLY A 179 -1.68 -22.00 -6.79
CA GLY A 179 -2.54 -22.94 -7.50
C GLY A 179 -2.08 -23.05 -8.96
N ALA A 180 -2.50 -24.12 -9.64
CA ALA A 180 -2.32 -24.30 -11.08
C ALA A 180 -3.19 -23.30 -11.89
N SER A 181 -3.06 -22.00 -11.60
CA SER A 181 -3.57 -20.94 -12.45
C SER A 181 -3.01 -21.20 -13.84
N ARG A 182 -3.91 -21.40 -14.81
CA ARG A 182 -3.51 -21.70 -16.18
C ARG A 182 -2.57 -20.59 -16.64
N ARG A 183 -1.47 -20.97 -17.32
CA ARG A 183 -0.47 -20.03 -17.86
C ARG A 183 -1.12 -18.82 -18.54
N GLU A 184 -2.17 -19.05 -19.33
CA GLU A 184 -2.94 -18.00 -19.99
C GLU A 184 -3.55 -16.98 -19.03
N GLN A 185 -4.08 -17.44 -17.89
CA GLN A 185 -4.63 -16.55 -16.87
C GLN A 185 -3.54 -15.71 -16.20
N GLN A 186 -2.35 -16.28 -15.98
CA GLN A 186 -1.20 -15.51 -15.47
C GLN A 186 -0.76 -14.43 -16.45
N LYS A 187 -0.66 -14.78 -17.75
CA LYS A 187 -0.37 -13.81 -18.82
C LYS A 187 -1.38 -12.68 -18.82
N GLN A 188 -2.67 -13.00 -18.76
CA GLN A 188 -3.73 -12.00 -18.74
C GLN A 188 -3.62 -11.08 -17.51
N ASN A 189 -3.39 -11.65 -16.33
CA ASN A 189 -3.25 -10.86 -15.10
C ASN A 189 -2.02 -9.92 -15.14
N ILE A 190 -0.89 -10.39 -15.68
CA ILE A 190 0.33 -9.56 -15.87
C ILE A 190 0.07 -8.48 -16.91
N HIS A 191 -0.59 -8.81 -18.02
CA HIS A 191 -0.96 -7.84 -19.06
C HIS A 191 -1.87 -6.73 -18.51
N ALA A 192 -2.91 -7.12 -17.75
CA ALA A 192 -3.81 -6.19 -17.08
C ALA A 192 -3.06 -5.29 -16.08
N PHE A 193 -2.14 -5.85 -15.30
CA PHE A 193 -1.28 -5.08 -14.40
C PHE A 193 -0.39 -4.09 -15.17
N LEU A 194 0.23 -4.52 -16.28
CA LEU A 194 1.05 -3.67 -17.15
C LEU A 194 0.28 -2.47 -17.70
N LEU A 195 -0.98 -2.67 -18.12
CA LEU A 195 -1.82 -1.56 -18.59
C LEU A 195 -2.09 -0.54 -17.48
N LEU A 196 -2.38 -1.01 -16.26
CA LEU A 196 -2.56 -0.13 -15.11
C LEU A 196 -1.25 0.60 -14.77
N LEU A 197 -0.14 -0.12 -14.66
CA LEU A 197 1.18 0.46 -14.40
C LEU A 197 1.52 1.52 -15.45
N ARG A 198 1.25 1.26 -16.74
CA ARG A 198 1.53 2.22 -17.84
C ARG A 198 0.75 3.50 -17.68
N LYS A 199 -0.53 3.36 -17.33
CA LYS A 199 -1.41 4.50 -17.10
C LYS A 199 -1.00 5.33 -15.88
N LEU A 200 -0.59 4.65 -14.81
CA LEU A 200 -0.12 5.29 -13.57
C LEU A 200 1.22 6.00 -13.76
N SER A 201 2.13 5.38 -14.53
CA SER A 201 3.51 5.84 -14.74
C SER A 201 3.59 7.28 -15.21
N GLY A 202 2.74 7.68 -16.15
CA GLY A 202 2.74 9.04 -16.73
C GLY A 202 2.35 10.17 -15.77
N SER A 203 1.92 9.83 -14.55
CA SER A 203 1.59 10.80 -13.50
C SER A 203 2.17 10.40 -12.13
N ALA A 204 3.14 9.48 -12.11
CA ALA A 204 3.61 8.85 -10.88
C ALA A 204 4.17 9.88 -9.88
N GLY A 205 4.90 10.90 -10.34
CA GLY A 205 5.42 11.95 -9.47
C GLY A 205 4.30 12.72 -8.77
N GLN A 206 3.34 13.26 -9.53
CA GLN A 206 2.15 13.94 -8.97
C GLN A 206 1.35 13.05 -8.01
N LEU A 207 1.17 11.77 -8.34
CA LEU A 207 0.43 10.83 -7.49
C LEU A 207 1.16 10.54 -6.18
N ALA A 208 2.50 10.55 -6.16
CA ALA A 208 3.29 10.20 -4.98
C ALA A 208 3.05 11.12 -3.78
N VAL A 209 2.70 12.38 -4.05
CA VAL A 209 2.38 13.39 -3.03
C VAL A 209 0.89 13.65 -2.86
N HIS A 210 0.03 13.04 -3.69
CA HIS A 210 -1.41 13.20 -3.61
C HIS A 210 -2.03 12.35 -2.48
N ALA A 211 -3.00 12.92 -1.75
CA ALA A 211 -3.64 12.27 -0.60
C ALA A 211 -4.30 10.91 -0.93
N ASN A 212 -4.88 10.77 -2.11
CA ASN A 212 -5.47 9.51 -2.58
C ASN A 212 -4.56 8.73 -3.54
N GLY A 213 -3.77 9.46 -4.35
CA GLY A 213 -2.96 8.85 -5.42
C GLY A 213 -1.79 8.06 -4.84
N SER A 214 -1.23 8.55 -3.73
CA SER A 214 -0.13 7.91 -3.02
C SER A 214 -0.52 6.53 -2.48
N HIS A 215 -1.78 6.30 -2.15
CA HIS A 215 -2.27 4.98 -1.72
C HIS A 215 -2.35 3.99 -2.88
N VAL A 216 -2.71 4.47 -4.07
CA VAL A 216 -2.67 3.64 -5.30
C VAL A 216 -1.24 3.22 -5.60
N LEU A 217 -0.28 4.15 -5.54
CA LEU A 217 1.13 3.84 -5.75
C LEU A 217 1.71 2.90 -4.66
N GLN A 218 1.34 3.10 -3.40
CA GLN A 218 1.73 2.17 -2.33
C GLN A 218 1.23 0.74 -2.62
N THR A 219 0.01 0.61 -3.13
CA THR A 219 -0.57 -0.69 -3.49
C THR A 219 0.11 -1.28 -4.73
N LEU A 220 0.39 -0.44 -5.74
CA LEU A 220 1.12 -0.84 -6.94
C LEU A 220 2.52 -1.38 -6.60
N PHE A 221 3.30 -0.64 -5.82
CA PHE A 221 4.64 -1.07 -5.41
C PHE A 221 4.60 -2.22 -4.40
N GLY A 222 3.59 -2.27 -3.53
CA GLY A 222 3.39 -3.39 -2.61
C GLY A 222 3.08 -4.71 -3.32
N ALA A 223 2.41 -4.67 -4.47
CA ALA A 223 2.16 -5.81 -5.36
C ALA A 223 3.40 -6.23 -6.16
N LEU A 224 4.28 -5.28 -6.47
CA LEU A 224 5.29 -5.43 -7.50
C LEU A 224 6.18 -6.69 -7.37
N PRO A 225 6.67 -7.08 -6.15
CA PRO A 225 7.54 -8.25 -6.02
C PRO A 225 6.92 -9.55 -6.55
N CYS A 226 5.64 -9.79 -6.31
CA CYS A 226 4.99 -11.02 -6.79
C CYS A 226 4.73 -10.97 -8.31
N VAL A 227 4.48 -9.78 -8.86
CA VAL A 227 4.23 -9.60 -10.30
C VAL A 227 5.51 -9.78 -11.10
N LEU A 228 6.63 -9.20 -10.63
CA LEU A 228 7.95 -9.40 -11.25
C LEU A 228 8.37 -10.86 -11.22
N ASP A 229 8.11 -11.55 -10.10
CA ASP A 229 8.39 -12.97 -9.97
C ASP A 229 7.57 -13.82 -10.95
N ALA A 230 6.28 -13.52 -11.10
CA ALA A 230 5.41 -14.19 -12.05
C ALA A 230 5.82 -13.92 -13.52
N GLU A 231 6.16 -12.67 -13.87
CA GLU A 231 6.66 -12.34 -15.21
C GLU A 231 7.97 -13.08 -15.51
N ARG A 232 8.89 -13.14 -14.54
CA ARG A 232 10.16 -13.85 -14.69
C ARG A 232 9.96 -15.34 -14.99
N ARG A 233 9.09 -16.01 -14.23
CA ARG A 233 8.76 -17.43 -14.46
C ARG A 233 8.19 -17.67 -15.85
N LEU A 234 7.29 -16.79 -16.34
CA LEU A 234 6.75 -16.92 -17.70
C LEU A 234 7.82 -16.75 -18.79
N ARG A 235 8.78 -15.84 -18.59
CA ARG A 235 9.92 -15.65 -19.50
C ARG A 235 10.86 -16.86 -19.52
N GLU A 236 11.15 -17.43 -18.35
CA GLU A 236 11.96 -18.65 -18.23
C GLU A 236 11.32 -19.85 -18.97
N GLU A 237 9.99 -19.90 -19.03
CA GLU A 237 9.24 -20.90 -19.79
C GLU A 237 9.08 -20.58 -21.30
N GLY A 238 9.85 -19.64 -21.85
CA GLY A 238 9.93 -19.36 -23.28
C GLY A 238 8.74 -18.59 -23.86
N ASP A 239 8.04 -17.79 -23.06
CA ASP A 239 7.04 -16.85 -23.60
C ASP A 239 7.72 -15.66 -24.30
N GLU A 240 7.18 -15.22 -25.44
CA GLU A 240 7.74 -14.10 -26.18
C GLU A 240 7.72 -12.81 -25.34
N GLU A 241 8.83 -12.09 -25.40
CA GLU A 241 9.06 -10.88 -24.62
C GLU A 241 8.06 -9.81 -25.06
N ALA A 242 7.13 -9.46 -24.17
CA ALA A 242 6.27 -8.30 -24.37
C ALA A 242 7.15 -7.08 -24.66
N ALA A 243 6.72 -6.22 -25.59
CA ALA A 243 7.49 -5.03 -26.02
C ALA A 243 7.90 -4.08 -24.88
N GLN A 244 7.30 -4.23 -23.69
CA GLN A 244 7.68 -3.50 -22.48
C GLN A 244 7.44 -4.39 -21.26
N SER A 245 8.48 -4.59 -20.44
CA SER A 245 8.42 -5.39 -19.22
C SER A 245 7.78 -4.63 -18.04
N VAL A 246 7.40 -5.36 -16.98
CA VAL A 246 6.94 -4.74 -15.72
C VAL A 246 8.10 -3.98 -15.07
N GLU A 247 9.31 -4.50 -15.18
CA GLU A 247 10.54 -3.91 -14.65
C GLU A 247 10.84 -2.55 -15.30
N ASP A 248 10.85 -2.46 -16.64
CA ASP A 248 11.17 -1.23 -17.38
C ASP A 248 10.23 -0.09 -17.00
N LEU A 249 8.93 -0.41 -16.94
CA LEU A 249 7.90 0.57 -16.69
C LEU A 249 7.85 0.98 -15.21
N THR A 250 8.24 0.06 -14.31
CA THR A 250 8.50 0.40 -12.91
C THR A 250 9.66 1.38 -12.81
N LEU A 251 10.80 1.10 -13.44
CA LEU A 251 11.96 1.99 -13.40
C LEU A 251 11.62 3.38 -13.94
N TYR A 252 10.84 3.44 -15.03
CA TYR A 252 10.32 4.70 -15.56
C TYR A 252 9.44 5.44 -14.54
N SER A 253 8.51 4.74 -13.87
CA SER A 253 7.67 5.32 -12.81
C SER A 253 8.51 5.87 -11.65
N LEU A 254 9.52 5.12 -11.21
CA LEU A 254 10.39 5.50 -10.09
C LEU A 254 11.28 6.68 -10.46
N HIS A 255 11.77 6.73 -11.70
CA HIS A 255 12.48 7.90 -12.22
C HIS A 255 11.59 9.14 -12.24
N ALA A 256 10.35 9.04 -12.72
CA ALA A 256 9.41 10.16 -12.73
C ALA A 256 9.13 10.69 -11.31
N ILE A 257 8.95 9.78 -10.33
CA ILE A 257 8.82 10.15 -8.91
C ILE A 257 10.06 10.88 -8.41
N GLU A 258 11.26 10.34 -8.66
CA GLU A 258 12.53 10.94 -8.25
C GLU A 258 12.72 12.34 -8.85
N SER A 259 12.48 12.50 -10.16
CA SER A 259 12.72 13.76 -10.87
C SER A 259 11.71 14.86 -10.52
N GLU A 260 10.42 14.52 -10.40
CA GLU A 260 9.38 15.54 -10.18
C GLU A 260 9.29 16.01 -8.72
N GLN A 261 9.73 15.18 -7.76
CA GLN A 261 9.55 15.46 -6.34
C GLN A 261 10.81 16.02 -5.66
N GLY A 262 11.82 16.42 -6.43
CA GLY A 262 13.09 16.94 -5.89
C GLY A 262 13.98 15.87 -5.26
N GLY A 263 13.87 14.63 -5.72
CA GLY A 263 14.63 13.48 -5.25
C GLY A 263 14.02 12.74 -4.06
N TRP A 264 14.65 11.62 -3.71
CA TRP A 264 14.16 10.72 -2.66
C TRP A 264 14.12 11.36 -1.27
N ILE A 265 15.07 12.24 -0.95
CA ILE A 265 15.15 12.91 0.36
C ILE A 265 13.94 13.82 0.59
N SER A 266 13.57 14.61 -0.43
CA SER A 266 12.37 15.45 -0.42
C SER A 266 11.10 14.60 -0.25
N LEU A 267 11.04 13.45 -0.92
CA LEU A 267 9.92 12.52 -0.79
C LEU A 267 9.79 11.93 0.63
N MET A 268 10.92 11.66 1.31
CA MET A 268 10.94 11.11 2.68
C MET A 268 10.35 12.06 3.72
N THR A 269 10.48 13.38 3.55
CA THR A 269 9.93 14.38 4.49
C THR A 269 8.48 14.74 4.18
N HIS A 270 7.95 14.30 3.04
CA HIS A 270 6.56 14.55 2.65
C HIS A 270 5.59 13.60 3.36
N SER A 271 4.45 14.14 3.82
CA SER A 271 3.42 13.37 4.56
C SER A 271 2.90 12.15 3.81
N CYS A 272 2.55 12.31 2.52
CA CYS A 272 2.16 11.21 1.62
C CYS A 272 3.37 10.47 1.01
N GLY A 273 4.32 11.22 0.46
CA GLY A 273 5.52 10.71 -0.21
C GLY A 273 6.33 9.72 0.64
N SER A 274 6.46 9.95 1.96
CA SER A 274 7.20 9.04 2.84
C SER A 274 6.64 7.63 2.87
N HIS A 275 5.33 7.46 2.67
CA HIS A 275 4.70 6.15 2.57
C HIS A 275 4.97 5.49 1.21
N VAL A 276 4.99 6.29 0.13
CA VAL A 276 5.34 5.80 -1.21
C VAL A 276 6.81 5.37 -1.24
N PHE A 277 7.72 6.19 -0.69
CA PHE A 277 9.13 5.85 -0.51
C PHE A 277 9.30 4.51 0.19
N ARG A 278 8.61 4.29 1.32
CA ARG A 278 8.66 3.01 2.04
C ARG A 278 8.16 1.84 1.20
N ALA A 279 7.11 2.02 0.41
CA ALA A 279 6.62 0.99 -0.51
C ALA A 279 7.66 0.67 -1.60
N VAL A 280 8.33 1.68 -2.15
CA VAL A 280 9.42 1.51 -3.14
C VAL A 280 10.59 0.74 -2.53
N VAL A 281 11.04 1.09 -1.32
CA VAL A 281 12.12 0.38 -0.62
C VAL A 281 11.77 -1.10 -0.42
N ARG A 282 10.53 -1.41 0.01
CA ARG A 282 10.07 -2.81 0.11
C ARG A 282 10.07 -3.50 -1.23
N ALA A 283 9.52 -2.86 -2.25
CA ALA A 283 9.44 -3.42 -3.60
C ALA A 283 10.83 -3.74 -4.17
N ALA A 284 11.78 -2.82 -4.03
CA ALA A 284 13.16 -2.99 -4.48
C ALA A 284 13.96 -4.01 -3.65
N ALA A 285 13.47 -4.35 -2.45
CA ALA A 285 14.00 -5.44 -1.63
C ALA A 285 13.31 -6.79 -1.90
N GLY A 286 12.33 -6.83 -2.82
CA GLY A 286 11.51 -8.00 -3.08
C GLY A 286 10.49 -8.31 -1.98
N ILE A 287 10.15 -7.35 -1.11
CA ILE A 287 9.24 -7.55 0.02
C ILE A 287 7.81 -7.22 -0.39
N TYR A 288 7.00 -8.25 -0.58
CA TYR A 288 5.56 -8.13 -0.79
C TYR A 288 4.88 -7.70 0.51
N SER A 289 4.05 -6.65 0.43
CA SER A 289 3.52 -5.98 1.63
C SER A 289 2.07 -5.51 1.50
N LEU A 290 1.30 -6.14 0.61
CA LEU A 290 -0.13 -5.86 0.54
C LEU A 290 -0.87 -6.44 1.75
N PRO A 291 -1.85 -5.71 2.31
CA PRO A 291 -2.80 -6.28 3.25
C PRO A 291 -3.70 -7.29 2.53
N SER A 292 -4.55 -7.99 3.30
CA SER A 292 -5.55 -8.88 2.71
C SER A 292 -6.41 -8.13 1.69
N VAL A 293 -6.86 -8.85 0.65
CA VAL A 293 -7.73 -8.28 -0.40
C VAL A 293 -8.99 -7.66 0.19
N ASP A 294 -9.52 -8.20 1.29
CA ASP A 294 -10.69 -7.66 1.98
C ASP A 294 -10.43 -6.34 2.69
N GLU A 295 -9.20 -6.04 3.07
CA GLU A 295 -8.79 -4.76 3.64
C GLU A 295 -8.51 -3.70 2.57
N LEU A 296 -8.09 -4.11 1.37
CA LEU A 296 -7.87 -3.20 0.25
C LEU A 296 -9.18 -2.52 -0.16
N GLY A 297 -9.08 -1.23 -0.45
CA GLY A 297 -10.24 -0.42 -0.82
C GLY A 297 -11.20 -0.09 0.33
N ARG A 298 -10.93 -0.54 1.56
CA ARG A 298 -11.69 -0.14 2.76
C ARG A 298 -11.03 1.02 3.49
N ARG A 299 -11.84 1.84 4.17
CA ARG A 299 -11.32 2.83 5.11
C ARG A 299 -10.75 2.10 6.31
N LYS A 300 -9.43 2.24 6.55
CA LYS A 300 -8.79 1.66 7.72
C LYS A 300 -9.46 2.23 8.99
N PRO A 301 -9.85 1.39 9.96
CA PRO A 301 -10.32 1.89 11.25
C PRO A 301 -9.22 2.74 11.89
N ARG A 302 -9.60 3.85 12.51
CA ARG A 302 -8.66 4.78 13.14
C ARG A 302 -7.98 4.10 14.32
N LYS A 303 -6.79 3.54 14.10
CA LYS A 303 -5.97 2.91 15.15
C LYS A 303 -5.50 3.94 16.16
N ARG A 304 -5.40 3.55 17.43
CA ARG A 304 -4.87 4.43 18.49
C ARG A 304 -3.35 4.59 18.32
N ARG A 305 -2.80 5.70 18.81
CA ARG A 305 -1.39 6.13 18.63
C ARG A 305 -0.33 5.11 19.09
N GLN A 306 -0.70 4.10 19.87
CA GLN A 306 0.19 3.00 20.28
C GLN A 306 0.25 1.83 19.27
N GLU A 307 -0.74 1.71 18.38
CA GLU A 307 -0.83 0.64 17.37
C GLU A 307 -0.26 1.05 15.99
N THR A 308 0.32 2.26 15.91
CA THR A 308 0.86 2.85 14.68
C THR A 308 2.37 2.66 14.52
N ALA A 309 3.03 1.95 15.44
CA ALA A 309 4.39 1.49 15.20
C ALA A 309 4.35 0.54 14.00
N GLU A 310 4.88 1.00 12.87
CA GLU A 310 4.99 0.18 11.67
C GLU A 310 5.91 -1.00 11.99
N THR A 311 5.36 -2.20 12.03
CA THR A 311 6.15 -3.42 12.19
C THR A 311 7.09 -3.53 11.00
N LEU A 312 8.40 -3.51 11.28
CA LEU A 312 9.40 -3.80 10.27
C LEU A 312 9.14 -5.21 9.71
N PRO A 313 9.29 -5.41 8.39
CA PRO A 313 9.09 -6.72 7.80
C PRO A 313 10.08 -7.70 8.40
N ASP A 314 9.65 -8.92 8.73
CA ASP A 314 10.59 -9.94 9.16
C ASP A 314 11.34 -10.47 7.92
N THR A 315 12.59 -10.06 7.76
CA THR A 315 13.44 -10.46 6.63
C THR A 315 14.12 -11.82 6.82
N SER A 316 13.94 -12.47 7.99
CA SER A 316 14.62 -13.71 8.36
C SER A 316 14.02 -14.98 7.73
N LEU A 317 12.85 -14.89 7.11
CA LEU A 317 12.21 -16.04 6.47
C LEU A 317 12.65 -16.19 5.01
N ALA A 318 13.79 -16.85 4.81
CA ALA A 318 14.02 -17.69 3.64
C ALA A 318 13.15 -18.96 3.80
N GLY A 319 11.83 -18.81 3.66
CA GLY A 319 10.88 -19.91 3.79
C GLY A 319 10.76 -20.66 2.49
N ASP A 320 11.40 -21.82 2.43
CA ASP A 320 11.24 -22.83 1.40
C ASP A 320 9.74 -23.16 1.19
N GLY A 321 9.30 -23.18 -0.06
CA GLY A 321 7.89 -23.14 -0.47
C GLY A 321 7.12 -24.45 -0.26
N THR A 322 7.19 -25.07 0.92
CA THR A 322 6.43 -26.30 1.22
C THR A 322 5.40 -26.08 2.33
N GLY A 323 4.18 -26.51 2.04
CA GLY A 323 2.96 -26.09 2.72
C GLY A 323 2.74 -26.63 4.14
N GLY A 324 1.91 -25.91 4.88
CA GLY A 324 1.27 -26.36 6.10
C GLY A 324 -0.12 -25.73 6.22
N SER A 325 -1.15 -26.55 6.02
CA SER A 325 -2.55 -26.20 6.25
C SER A 325 -2.84 -26.14 7.76
N ASN A 326 -3.15 -24.96 8.29
CA ASN A 326 -4.32 -24.69 9.14
C ASN A 326 -4.13 -23.40 9.97
N GLY A 327 -5.15 -22.55 9.93
CA GLY A 327 -5.52 -21.63 11.01
C GLY A 327 -4.56 -20.49 11.31
N THR A 328 -4.95 -19.27 10.95
CA THR A 328 -4.31 -17.99 11.32
C THR A 328 -2.95 -17.72 10.65
N ARG A 329 -2.96 -17.60 9.32
CA ARG A 329 -1.91 -16.89 8.57
C ARG A 329 -1.87 -15.43 9.05
N GLY A 330 -0.88 -15.09 9.87
CA GLY A 330 -0.47 -13.69 10.04
C GLY A 330 -0.16 -13.10 8.67
N THR A 331 -0.46 -11.82 8.48
CA THR A 331 -0.11 -11.01 7.30
C THR A 331 1.41 -10.82 7.22
N GLY A 332 2.17 -11.90 7.16
CA GLY A 332 3.62 -11.90 7.07
C GLY A 332 4.05 -11.40 5.70
N ALA A 333 4.99 -10.47 5.68
CA ALA A 333 5.58 -10.00 4.44
C ALA A 333 6.27 -11.19 3.74
N GLN A 334 5.95 -11.44 2.47
CA GLN A 334 6.57 -12.49 1.68
C GLN A 334 7.76 -11.90 0.92
N ARG A 335 8.88 -12.62 0.87
CA ARG A 335 10.07 -12.20 0.12
C ARG A 335 10.12 -12.91 -1.23
N PHE A 336 10.35 -12.14 -2.28
CA PHE A 336 10.52 -12.59 -3.66
C PHE A 336 11.93 -12.18 -4.17
N PRO A 337 12.46 -12.86 -5.19
CA PRO A 337 13.70 -12.43 -5.84
C PRO A 337 13.52 -11.03 -6.46
N SER A 338 14.41 -10.09 -6.12
CA SER A 338 14.40 -8.74 -6.68
C SER A 338 15.32 -8.66 -7.90
N PRO A 339 14.88 -8.07 -9.03
CA PRO A 339 15.73 -7.83 -10.20
C PRO A 339 16.97 -6.97 -9.87
N PRO A 340 18.11 -7.17 -10.57
CA PRO A 340 19.33 -6.41 -10.35
C PRO A 340 19.16 -4.89 -10.50
N SER A 341 18.30 -4.43 -11.42
CA SER A 341 18.05 -3.00 -11.63
C SER A 341 17.43 -2.33 -10.41
N LEU A 342 16.49 -3.00 -9.74
CA LEU A 342 15.85 -2.50 -8.52
C LEU A 342 16.82 -2.56 -7.32
N GLN A 343 17.69 -3.56 -7.27
CA GLN A 343 18.77 -3.60 -6.27
C GLN A 343 19.74 -2.43 -6.45
N ALA A 344 20.14 -2.13 -7.69
CA ALA A 344 20.99 -0.99 -8.01
C ALA A 344 20.31 0.35 -7.65
N LEU A 345 19.00 0.47 -7.88
CA LEU A 345 18.22 1.62 -7.43
C LEU A 345 18.26 1.76 -5.90
N LEU A 346 18.03 0.67 -5.16
CA LEU A 346 18.08 0.68 -3.70
C LEU A 346 19.46 1.09 -3.18
N GLN A 347 20.55 0.64 -3.82
CA GLN A 347 21.91 1.12 -3.54
C GLN A 347 22.09 2.61 -3.79
N ARG A 348 21.55 3.14 -4.89
CA ARG A 348 21.58 4.58 -5.18
C ARG A 348 20.82 5.39 -4.13
N ILE A 349 19.63 4.92 -3.74
CA ILE A 349 18.83 5.53 -2.67
C ILE A 349 19.63 5.54 -1.36
N ALA A 350 20.18 4.39 -0.95
CA ALA A 350 20.95 4.26 0.28
C ALA A 350 22.14 5.23 0.33
N LYS A 351 22.90 5.33 -0.76
CA LYS A 351 24.03 6.27 -0.88
C LYS A 351 23.57 7.73 -0.78
N SER A 352 22.48 8.09 -1.47
CA SER A 352 21.91 9.44 -1.42
C SER A 352 21.46 9.82 0.00
N VAL A 353 20.76 8.90 0.68
CA VAL A 353 20.31 9.09 2.07
C VAL A 353 21.49 9.18 3.03
N ALA A 354 22.50 8.31 2.90
CA ALA A 354 23.70 8.37 3.72
C ALA A 354 24.45 9.71 3.57
N ALA A 355 24.56 10.22 2.34
CA ALA A 355 25.15 11.53 2.08
C ALA A 355 24.33 12.67 2.73
N ALA A 356 23.00 12.63 2.63
CA ALA A 356 22.13 13.62 3.26
C ALA A 356 22.22 13.60 4.80
N VAL A 357 22.23 12.41 5.41
CA VAL A 357 22.43 12.25 6.86
C VAL A 357 23.81 12.76 7.28
N SER A 358 24.86 12.49 6.49
CA SER A 358 26.22 12.97 6.79
C SER A 358 26.32 14.49 6.71
N ALA A 359 25.63 15.11 5.74
CA ALA A 359 25.61 16.56 5.58
C ALA A 359 24.80 17.27 6.68
N ASN A 360 23.66 16.70 7.08
CA ASN A 360 22.85 17.22 8.18
C ASN A 360 22.11 16.09 8.92
N PRO A 361 22.70 15.54 10.00
CA PRO A 361 22.14 14.40 10.72
C PRO A 361 20.72 14.67 11.27
N TYR A 362 20.45 15.91 11.66
CA TYR A 362 19.20 16.27 12.32
C TYR A 362 18.01 16.37 11.36
N SER A 363 18.26 16.56 10.07
CA SER A 363 17.21 16.80 9.06
C SER A 363 16.28 15.60 8.81
N LEU A 364 16.79 14.37 8.90
CA LEU A 364 16.02 13.15 8.63
C LEU A 364 15.72 12.34 9.89
N LEU A 365 16.63 12.33 10.87
CA LEU A 365 16.49 11.51 12.08
C LEU A 365 15.29 11.91 12.94
N PHE A 366 15.02 13.21 13.02
CA PHE A 366 13.97 13.78 13.88
C PHE A 366 12.71 14.20 13.12
N ASP A 367 12.71 14.08 11.79
CA ASP A 367 11.52 14.34 11.00
C ASP A 367 10.50 13.21 11.17
N VAL A 368 9.24 13.59 11.39
CA VAL A 368 8.15 12.65 11.72
C VAL A 368 7.82 11.69 10.58
N TYR A 369 8.14 12.05 9.34
CA TYR A 369 7.88 11.25 8.14
C TYR A 369 9.14 10.53 7.65
N ALA A 370 10.30 11.21 7.70
CA ALA A 370 11.54 10.64 7.21
C ALA A 370 12.15 9.61 8.17
N SER A 371 11.95 9.75 9.49
CA SER A 371 12.52 8.83 10.47
C SER A 371 12.02 7.38 10.29
N PRO A 372 10.71 7.09 10.13
CA PRO A 372 10.24 5.74 9.78
C PRO A 372 10.77 5.24 8.43
N ALA A 373 10.90 6.13 7.44
CA ALA A 373 11.45 5.77 6.13
C ALA A 373 12.93 5.36 6.22
N LEU A 374 13.71 6.05 7.04
CA LEU A 374 15.10 5.75 7.32
C LEU A 374 15.25 4.42 8.07
N GLN A 375 14.40 4.17 9.09
CA GLN A 375 14.40 2.91 9.83
C GLN A 375 14.18 1.71 8.91
N LEU A 376 13.21 1.82 7.98
CA LEU A 376 12.97 0.77 6.99
C LEU A 376 14.15 0.58 6.05
N LEU A 377 14.73 1.68 5.52
CA LEU A 377 15.86 1.61 4.62
C LEU A 377 17.05 0.91 5.29
N LEU A 378 17.40 1.32 6.52
CA LEU A 378 18.46 0.70 7.30
C LEU A 378 18.21 -0.78 7.56
N HIS A 379 16.98 -1.14 7.94
CA HIS A 379 16.59 -2.53 8.17
C HIS A 379 16.76 -3.37 6.90
N VAL A 380 16.29 -2.88 5.76
CA VAL A 380 16.41 -3.57 4.48
C VAL A 380 17.87 -3.70 4.01
N THR A 381 18.67 -2.64 4.13
CA THR A 381 20.07 -2.66 3.69
C THR A 381 20.95 -3.49 4.61
N ALA A 382 20.68 -3.53 5.91
CA ALA A 382 21.43 -4.36 6.85
C ALA A 382 21.10 -5.86 6.71
N SER A 383 19.88 -6.19 6.31
CA SER A 383 19.43 -7.58 6.10
C SER A 383 19.72 -8.13 4.69
N ALA A 384 20.41 -7.38 3.84
CA ALA A 384 20.63 -7.73 2.46
C ALA A 384 22.13 -7.98 2.20
N PRO A 385 22.55 -9.22 1.89
CA PRO A 385 23.96 -9.57 1.71
C PRO A 385 24.64 -8.84 0.55
N GLN A 386 23.86 -8.30 -0.38
CA GLN A 386 24.32 -7.47 -1.50
C GLN A 386 24.76 -6.02 -1.12
N PHE A 387 24.76 -5.70 0.17
CA PHE A 387 25.20 -4.41 0.73
C PHE A 387 26.35 -4.53 1.73
N GLU A 388 26.81 -5.74 2.03
CA GLU A 388 28.13 -6.00 2.64
C GLU A 388 29.21 -5.87 1.56
#